data_AF-A0A926HBZ8-F1
#
_entry.id   AF-A0A926HBZ8-F1
#
_cell.length_a   1.000
_cell.length_b   1.000
_cell.length_c   1.000
_cell.angle_alpha   90.00
_cell.angle_beta   90.00
_cell.angle_gamma   90.00
#
_symmetry.space_group_name_H-M   'P 1'
#
loop_
_entity.id
_entity.type
_entity.pdbx_description
1 polymer ?
#
loop_
_entity_poly.entity_id
_entity_poly.type
_entity_poly.pdbx_seq_one_letter_code
_entity_poly.pdbx_strand_id
1 'polypeptide(L)'
;VLVLATALSLIGALLSGVNLGADGVLPKFLMWIGVVAAYGAFWVALAVAVNALGRGSSTNALTLAGLWLGFVLLIPSLLNVAIKAAHPVPSRVDMIQAMRVASDDVTAQRSKLMARYLEDHPELVGASADTMAQLAIRNVVMMEETERRVKPVLQRFDEQLFRQQTLVDQYRYLSPAILTQAALYDLAGTNTFRYKHFLTLIDQFHRDWRGYFFPFMVKTAQLTGGDIDAMPRFEFREESNSAVLSRAAVALLGLIALTTVVALVATRMLSRYPIVG
;
A
#
# COMPACT_ATOMS: atom_id res chain seq x y z
N VAL A 1 -2.26 17.22 -24.17
CA VAL A 1 -1.87 16.21 -23.14
C VAL A 1 -3.08 15.70 -22.38
N LEU A 2 -3.85 16.54 -21.67
CA LEU A 2 -5.04 16.08 -20.91
C LEU A 2 -6.03 15.29 -21.79
N VAL A 3 -6.39 15.82 -22.97
CA VAL A 3 -7.28 15.15 -23.94
C VAL A 3 -6.76 13.77 -24.36
N LEU A 4 -5.46 13.66 -24.63
CA LEU A 4 -4.83 12.39 -25.01
C LEU A 4 -4.85 11.41 -23.85
N ALA A 5 -4.51 11.87 -22.64
CA ALA A 5 -4.50 11.05 -21.44
C ALA A 5 -5.90 10.54 -21.09
N THR A 6 -6.93 11.39 -21.19
CA THR A 6 -8.34 10.99 -21.01
C THR A 6 -8.80 10.00 -22.08
N ALA A 7 -8.46 10.26 -23.35
CA ALA A 7 -8.86 9.38 -24.45
C ALA A 7 -8.23 7.98 -24.31
N LEU A 8 -6.93 7.91 -24.00
CA LEU A 8 -6.24 6.63 -23.76
C LEU A 8 -6.81 5.88 -22.56
N SER A 9 -7.18 6.60 -21.49
CA SER A 9 -7.78 5.99 -20.30
C SER A 9 -9.18 5.42 -20.59
N LEU A 10 -9.98 6.13 -21.40
CA LEU A 10 -11.29 5.64 -21.85
C LEU A 10 -11.14 4.41 -22.76
N ILE A 11 -10.19 4.43 -23.69
CA ILE A 11 -9.88 3.27 -24.53
C ILE A 11 -9.45 2.08 -23.67
N GLY A 12 -8.57 2.30 -22.70
CA GLY A 12 -8.16 1.25 -21.76
C GLY A 12 -9.33 0.67 -20.97
N ALA A 13 -10.23 1.53 -20.47
CA ALA A 13 -11.43 1.10 -19.77
C ALA A 13 -12.34 0.25 -20.66
N LEU A 14 -12.58 0.68 -21.90
CA LEU A 14 -13.37 -0.07 -22.90
C LEU A 14 -12.76 -1.44 -23.22
N LEU A 15 -11.43 -1.49 -23.41
CA LEU A 15 -10.72 -2.74 -23.73
C LEU A 15 -10.66 -3.71 -22.55
N SER A 16 -10.63 -3.20 -21.32
CA SER A 16 -10.53 -4.01 -20.10
C SER A 16 -11.83 -4.72 -19.70
N GLY A 17 -12.97 -4.38 -20.33
CA GLY A 17 -14.28 -4.90 -19.93
C GLY A 17 -14.73 -4.42 -18.54
N VAL A 18 -14.15 -3.32 -18.03
CA VAL A 18 -14.53 -2.74 -16.73
C VAL A 18 -16.01 -2.35 -16.75
N ASN A 19 -16.73 -2.76 -15.71
CA ASN A 19 -18.08 -2.28 -15.47
C ASN A 19 -18.03 -0.79 -15.06
N LEU A 20 -18.28 0.11 -16.02
CA LEU A 20 -18.27 1.56 -15.80
C LEU A 20 -19.36 2.02 -14.83
N GLY A 21 -20.39 1.20 -14.60
CA GLY A 21 -21.45 1.44 -13.62
C GLY A 21 -21.12 0.94 -12.22
N ALA A 22 -19.95 0.34 -12.00
CA ALA A 22 -19.56 -0.13 -10.67
C ALA A 22 -19.31 1.06 -9.71
N ASP A 23 -19.65 0.84 -8.45
CA ASP A 23 -19.56 1.86 -7.41
C ASP A 23 -18.14 2.42 -7.27
N GLY A 24 -18.03 3.74 -7.44
CA GLY A 24 -16.78 4.48 -7.25
C GLY A 24 -15.89 4.60 -8.49
N VAL A 25 -16.24 3.99 -9.64
CA VAL A 25 -15.47 4.14 -10.89
C VAL A 25 -15.46 5.59 -11.37
N LEU A 26 -16.64 6.20 -11.50
CA LEU A 26 -16.77 7.59 -11.94
C LEU A 26 -16.01 8.60 -11.06
N PRO A 27 -16.18 8.64 -9.72
CA PRO A 27 -15.45 9.60 -8.89
C PRO A 27 -13.93 9.36 -8.90
N LYS A 28 -13.46 8.10 -8.95
CA LYS A 28 -12.02 7.81 -9.08
C LYS A 28 -11.48 8.32 -10.42
N PHE A 29 -12.24 8.15 -11.50
CA PHE A 29 -11.86 8.66 -12.82
C PHE A 29 -11.83 10.19 -12.88
N LEU A 30 -12.83 10.88 -12.31
CA LEU A 30 -12.84 12.34 -12.21
C LEU A 30 -11.67 12.86 -11.36
N MET A 31 -11.36 12.18 -10.25
CA MET A 31 -10.20 12.51 -9.42
C MET A 31 -8.90 12.33 -10.20
N TRP A 32 -8.78 11.27 -11.00
CA TRP A 32 -7.62 11.05 -11.87
C TRP A 32 -7.44 12.19 -12.87
N ILE A 33 -8.52 12.64 -13.52
CA ILE A 33 -8.49 13.81 -14.43
C ILE A 33 -8.04 15.06 -13.67
N GLY A 34 -8.60 15.29 -12.48
CA GLY A 34 -8.26 16.44 -11.64
C GLY A 34 -6.77 16.48 -11.28
N VAL A 35 -6.19 15.34 -10.89
CA VAL A 35 -4.76 15.21 -10.57
C VAL A 35 -3.89 15.49 -11.79
N VAL A 36 -4.22 14.91 -12.97
CA VAL A 36 -3.45 15.15 -14.20
C VAL A 36 -3.56 16.61 -14.64
N ALA A 37 -4.74 17.22 -14.52
CA ALA A 37 -4.95 18.63 -14.84
C ALA A 37 -4.16 19.55 -13.90
N ALA A 38 -4.19 19.29 -12.59
CA ALA A 38 -3.44 20.06 -11.60
C ALA A 38 -1.92 19.94 -11.80
N TYR A 39 -1.43 18.75 -12.13
CA TYR A 39 -0.02 18.55 -12.46
C TYR A 39 0.39 19.29 -13.73
N GLY A 40 -0.46 19.30 -14.76
CA GLY A 40 -0.25 20.12 -15.96
C GLY A 40 -0.24 21.62 -15.65
N ALA A 41 -1.19 22.09 -14.84
CA ALA A 41 -1.28 23.48 -14.42
C ALA A 41 -0.04 23.93 -13.63
N PHE A 42 0.53 23.07 -12.78
CA PHE A 42 1.79 23.32 -12.11
C PHE A 42 2.92 23.65 -13.10
N TRP A 43 3.11 22.81 -14.13
CA TRP A 43 4.18 23.04 -15.12
C TRP A 43 3.95 24.28 -15.96
N VAL A 44 2.70 24.60 -16.30
CA VAL A 44 2.36 25.84 -16.98
C VAL A 44 2.70 27.04 -16.08
N ALA A 45 2.28 27.02 -14.82
CA ALA A 45 2.60 28.09 -13.87
C ALA A 45 4.12 28.26 -13.70
N LEU A 46 4.87 27.15 -13.64
CA LEU A 46 6.33 27.16 -13.54
C LEU A 46 6.99 27.73 -14.80
N ALA A 47 6.51 27.34 -15.99
CA ALA A 47 6.99 27.88 -17.25
C ALA A 47 6.73 29.39 -17.34
N VAL A 48 5.55 29.86 -16.93
CA VAL A 48 5.24 31.29 -16.88
C VAL A 48 6.16 32.01 -15.88
N ALA A 49 6.38 31.44 -14.69
CA ALA A 49 7.27 32.03 -13.67
C ALA A 49 8.72 32.19 -14.20
N VAL A 50 9.25 31.17 -14.88
CA VAL A 50 10.61 31.22 -15.45
C VAL A 50 10.68 32.22 -16.61
N ASN A 51 9.69 32.24 -17.49
CA ASN A 51 9.68 33.20 -18.60
C ASN A 51 9.50 34.65 -18.13
N ALA A 52 8.80 34.88 -17.02
CA ALA A 52 8.66 36.18 -16.37
C ALA A 52 9.99 36.73 -15.79
N LEU A 53 11.10 35.99 -15.84
CA LEU A 53 12.43 36.51 -15.51
C LEU A 53 13.04 37.38 -16.63
N GLY A 54 12.45 37.36 -17.84
CA GLY A 54 12.92 38.15 -18.98
C GLY A 54 14.31 37.77 -19.51
N ARG A 55 14.79 36.56 -19.20
CA ARG A 55 16.05 36.03 -19.73
C ARG A 55 15.86 35.50 -21.16
N GLY A 56 16.97 35.24 -21.85
CA GLY A 56 16.96 34.66 -23.19
C GLY A 56 16.33 33.26 -23.23
N SER A 57 15.72 32.91 -24.37
CA SER A 57 15.00 31.63 -24.57
C SER A 57 15.84 30.40 -24.20
N SER A 58 17.10 30.36 -24.60
CA SER A 58 18.02 29.25 -24.27
C SER A 58 18.25 29.10 -22.77
N THR A 59 18.33 30.22 -22.02
CA THR A 59 18.49 30.20 -20.56
C THR A 59 17.22 29.70 -19.87
N ASN A 60 16.04 30.12 -20.34
CA ASN A 60 14.76 29.67 -19.81
C ASN A 60 14.57 28.17 -20.05
N ALA A 61 14.88 27.68 -21.25
CA ALA A 61 14.82 26.25 -21.58
C ALA A 61 15.74 25.42 -20.68
N LEU A 62 16.99 25.85 -20.48
CA LEU A 62 17.94 25.16 -19.60
C LEU A 62 17.49 25.19 -18.13
N THR A 63 16.93 26.31 -17.68
CA THR A 63 16.39 26.45 -16.31
C THR A 63 15.20 25.51 -16.09
N LEU A 64 14.25 25.44 -17.04
CA LEU A 64 13.10 24.55 -16.96
C LEU A 64 13.52 23.08 -17.01
N ALA A 65 14.49 22.72 -17.85
CA ALA A 65 15.05 21.37 -17.87
C ALA A 65 15.70 21.00 -16.52
N GLY A 66 16.45 21.94 -15.93
CA GLY A 66 17.05 21.76 -14.61
C GLY A 66 16.01 21.61 -13.48
N LEU A 67 14.97 22.43 -13.48
CA LEU A 67 13.86 22.33 -12.51
C LEU A 67 13.08 21.03 -12.69
N TRP A 68 12.83 20.62 -13.94
CA TRP A 68 12.21 19.34 -14.25
C TRP A 68 13.03 18.18 -13.70
N LEU A 69 14.33 18.17 -13.96
CA LEU A 69 15.24 17.14 -13.45
C LEU A 69 15.30 17.16 -11.91
N GLY A 70 15.29 18.35 -11.30
CA GLY A 70 15.23 18.54 -9.86
C GLY A 70 13.97 17.91 -9.24
N PHE A 71 12.79 18.28 -9.74
CA PHE A 71 11.51 17.84 -9.18
C PHE A 71 11.19 16.38 -9.50
N VAL A 72 11.53 15.88 -10.68
CA VAL A 72 11.13 14.55 -11.15
C VAL A 72 12.16 13.47 -10.83
N LEU A 73 13.46 13.81 -10.78
CA LEU A 73 14.52 12.83 -10.56
C LEU A 73 15.27 13.06 -9.26
N LEU A 74 15.85 14.26 -9.07
CA LEU A 74 16.76 14.52 -7.96
C LEU A 74 16.06 14.41 -6.60
N ILE A 75 14.95 15.14 -6.41
CA ILE A 75 14.22 15.16 -5.14
C ILE A 75 13.67 13.77 -4.80
N PRO A 76 12.98 13.04 -5.70
CA PRO A 76 12.49 11.69 -5.39
C PRO A 76 13.62 10.70 -5.06
N SER A 77 14.73 10.73 -5.80
CA SER A 77 15.87 9.85 -5.54
C SER A 77 16.53 10.15 -4.21
N LEU A 78 16.80 11.42 -3.89
CA LEU A 78 17.39 11.83 -2.62
C LEU A 78 16.47 11.49 -1.44
N LEU A 79 15.17 11.70 -1.58
CA LEU A 79 14.20 11.35 -0.54
C LEU A 79 14.20 9.84 -0.30
N ASN A 80 14.20 9.02 -1.36
CA ASN A 80 14.24 7.56 -1.25
C ASN A 80 15.51 7.08 -0.53
N VAL A 81 16.67 7.64 -0.89
CA VAL A 81 17.95 7.32 -0.23
C VAL A 81 17.94 7.76 1.23
N ALA A 82 17.49 8.98 1.53
CA ALA A 82 17.43 9.51 2.89
C ALA A 82 16.51 8.67 3.80
N ILE A 83 15.34 8.29 3.31
CA ILE A 83 14.38 7.45 4.05
C ILE A 83 14.95 6.05 4.33
N LYS A 84 15.59 5.43 3.32
CA LYS A 84 16.23 4.12 3.49
C LYS A 84 17.40 4.15 4.47
N ALA A 85 18.15 5.25 4.51
CA ALA A 85 19.23 5.45 5.47
C ALA A 85 18.70 5.68 6.90
N ALA A 86 17.61 6.44 7.05
CA ALA A 86 17.00 6.73 8.36
C ALA A 86 16.28 5.51 8.97
N HIS A 87 15.64 4.70 8.12
CA HIS A 87 14.90 3.50 8.54
C HIS A 87 15.27 2.32 7.65
N PRO A 88 16.41 1.64 7.89
CA PRO A 88 16.78 0.46 7.12
C PRO A 88 15.75 -0.67 7.34
N VAL A 89 15.11 -1.11 6.25
CA VAL A 89 14.26 -2.30 6.27
C VAL A 89 15.16 -3.51 6.07
N PRO A 90 15.16 -4.50 6.99
CA PRO A 90 16.01 -5.67 6.84
C PRO A 90 15.62 -6.48 5.61
N SER A 91 16.56 -7.24 5.05
CA SER A 91 16.33 -7.91 3.77
C SER A 91 15.25 -8.98 3.88
N ARG A 92 14.64 -9.35 2.74
CA ARG A 92 13.69 -10.48 2.70
C ARG A 92 14.35 -11.78 3.16
N VAL A 93 15.66 -11.93 2.96
CA VAL A 93 16.44 -13.06 3.44
C VAL A 93 16.51 -13.04 4.97
N ASP A 94 16.80 -11.89 5.58
CA ASP A 94 16.82 -11.74 7.04
C ASP A 94 15.45 -12.04 7.65
N MET A 95 14.36 -11.60 7.00
CA MET A 95 13.00 -11.93 7.41
C MET A 95 12.74 -13.42 7.39
N ILE A 96 13.05 -14.10 6.28
CA ILE A 96 12.88 -15.56 6.16
C ILE A 96 13.72 -16.30 7.19
N GLN A 97 14.96 -15.87 7.42
CA GLN A 97 15.84 -16.45 8.42
C GLN A 97 15.29 -16.26 9.83
N ALA A 98 14.83 -15.06 10.18
CA ALA A 98 14.25 -14.77 11.49
C ALA A 98 12.96 -15.58 11.73
N MET A 99 12.10 -15.73 10.71
CA MET A 99 10.94 -16.62 10.78
C MET A 99 11.35 -18.08 10.99
N ARG A 100 12.37 -18.55 10.27
CA ARG A 100 12.87 -19.92 10.40
C ARG A 100 13.41 -20.19 11.80
N VAL A 101 14.24 -19.29 12.33
CA VAL A 101 14.77 -19.39 13.69
C VAL A 101 13.63 -19.41 14.72
N ALA A 102 12.61 -18.58 14.55
CA ALA A 102 11.43 -18.58 15.43
C ALA A 102 10.67 -19.92 15.38
N SER A 103 10.47 -20.49 14.19
CA SER A 103 9.84 -21.81 14.00
C SER A 103 10.68 -22.97 14.55
N ASP A 104 12.00 -22.90 14.40
CA ASP A 104 12.94 -23.90 14.92
C ASP A 104 12.94 -23.89 16.47
N ASP A 105 12.82 -22.72 17.11
CA ASP A 105 12.67 -22.60 18.57
C ASP A 105 11.39 -23.31 19.07
N VAL A 106 10.27 -23.15 18.36
CA VAL A 106 9.01 -23.86 18.69
C VAL A 106 9.21 -25.36 18.58
N THR A 107 9.87 -25.81 17.51
CA THR A 107 10.18 -27.23 17.28
C THR A 107 11.04 -27.82 18.40
N ALA A 108 12.04 -27.07 18.87
CA ALA A 108 12.89 -27.48 19.99
C ALA A 108 12.13 -27.58 21.33
N GLN A 109 11.09 -26.75 21.53
CA GLN A 109 10.29 -26.71 22.76
C GLN A 109 9.03 -27.59 22.71
N ARG A 110 8.85 -28.40 21.65
CA ARG A 110 7.65 -29.22 21.40
C ARG A 110 7.13 -29.97 22.63
N SER A 111 7.99 -30.76 23.29
CA SER A 111 7.56 -31.58 24.43
C SER A 111 6.99 -30.75 25.59
N LYS A 112 7.58 -29.56 25.84
CA LYS A 112 7.14 -28.64 26.88
C LYS A 112 5.81 -27.96 26.52
N LEU A 113 5.63 -27.61 25.24
CA LEU A 113 4.40 -27.02 24.73
C LEU A 113 3.24 -28.02 24.79
N MET A 114 3.49 -29.29 24.42
CA MET A 114 2.50 -30.36 24.51
C MET A 114 2.07 -30.61 25.95
N ALA A 115 3.02 -30.69 26.89
CA ALA A 115 2.73 -30.94 28.30
C ALA A 115 1.83 -29.84 28.90
N ARG A 116 2.15 -28.56 28.63
CA ARG A 116 1.33 -27.42 29.08
C ARG A 116 -0.06 -27.43 28.46
N TYR A 117 -0.15 -27.68 27.15
CA TYR A 117 -1.43 -27.69 26.46
C TYR A 117 -2.39 -28.78 26.99
N LEU A 118 -1.87 -29.97 27.34
CA LEU A 118 -2.69 -31.03 27.94
C LEU A 118 -3.06 -30.75 29.41
N GLU A 119 -2.27 -29.96 30.12
CA GLU A 119 -2.61 -29.47 31.47
C GLU A 119 -3.77 -28.48 31.42
N ASP A 120 -3.77 -27.58 30.43
CA ASP A 120 -4.84 -26.59 30.22
C ASP A 120 -6.11 -27.20 29.60
N HIS A 121 -5.98 -28.34 28.90
CA HIS A 121 -7.09 -29.04 28.22
C HIS A 121 -7.22 -30.51 28.66
N PRO A 122 -7.63 -30.78 29.91
CA PRO A 122 -7.77 -32.14 30.43
C PRO A 122 -8.79 -32.99 29.64
N GLU A 123 -9.76 -32.36 28.97
CA GLU A 123 -10.73 -33.02 28.08
C GLU A 123 -10.09 -33.71 26.87
N LEU A 124 -8.88 -33.31 26.47
CA LEU A 124 -8.15 -33.87 25.33
C LEU A 124 -7.28 -35.08 25.70
N VAL A 125 -7.08 -35.35 26.99
CA VAL A 125 -6.30 -36.49 27.49
C VAL A 125 -6.96 -37.83 27.14
N GLY A 126 -8.29 -37.88 26.99
CA GLY A 126 -9.00 -39.08 26.51
C GLY A 126 -8.93 -39.27 24.99
N ALA A 127 -8.97 -38.17 24.23
CA ALA A 127 -8.81 -38.17 22.78
C ALA A 127 -7.38 -38.55 22.36
N SER A 128 -6.40 -38.44 23.28
CA SER A 128 -5.01 -38.83 23.05
C SER A 128 -4.78 -40.35 23.01
N ALA A 129 -5.82 -41.19 22.96
CA ALA A 129 -5.69 -42.62 22.69
C ALA A 129 -5.71 -42.92 21.17
N ASP A 130 -6.38 -42.08 20.37
CA ASP A 130 -6.38 -42.19 18.91
C ASP A 130 -5.12 -41.55 18.31
N THR A 131 -4.44 -42.25 17.41
CA THR A 131 -3.19 -41.78 16.81
C THR A 131 -3.44 -40.57 15.89
N MET A 132 -4.58 -40.53 15.20
CA MET A 132 -4.91 -39.41 14.29
C MET A 132 -5.26 -38.14 15.07
N ALA A 133 -6.10 -38.24 16.10
CA ALA A 133 -6.42 -37.12 16.98
C ALA A 133 -5.17 -36.54 17.68
N GLN A 134 -4.24 -37.40 18.14
CA GLN A 134 -2.96 -36.94 18.71
C GLN A 134 -2.11 -36.15 17.70
N LEU A 135 -1.99 -36.65 16.46
CA LEU A 135 -1.25 -35.95 15.40
C LEU A 135 -1.91 -34.60 15.08
N ALA A 136 -3.24 -34.57 15.02
CA ALA A 136 -4.01 -33.35 14.79
C ALA A 136 -3.79 -32.30 15.90
N ILE A 137 -3.99 -32.68 17.17
CA ILE A 137 -3.77 -31.81 18.32
C ILE A 137 -2.33 -31.28 18.31
N ARG A 138 -1.35 -32.16 18.10
CA ARG A 138 0.06 -31.76 18.02
C ARG A 138 0.30 -30.75 16.90
N ASN A 139 -0.23 -30.99 15.71
CA ASN A 139 -0.03 -30.08 14.58
C ASN A 139 -0.64 -28.71 14.86
N VAL A 140 -1.83 -28.66 15.47
CA VAL A 140 -2.50 -27.40 15.79
C VAL A 140 -1.70 -26.60 16.81
N VAL A 141 -1.29 -27.21 17.92
CA VAL A 141 -0.53 -26.49 18.96
C VAL A 141 0.81 -26.00 18.42
N MET A 142 1.48 -26.81 17.61
CA MET A 142 2.75 -26.41 16.98
C MET A 142 2.55 -25.26 15.99
N MET A 143 1.48 -25.30 15.18
CA MET A 143 1.14 -24.21 14.27
C MET A 143 0.81 -22.92 15.01
N GLU A 144 0.01 -22.99 16.07
CA GLU A 144 -0.39 -21.84 16.85
C GLU A 144 0.79 -21.17 17.56
N GLU A 145 1.64 -21.95 18.24
CA GLU A 145 2.83 -21.37 18.88
C GLU A 145 3.83 -20.86 17.83
N THR A 146 3.97 -21.53 16.68
CA THR A 146 4.80 -21.02 15.58
C THR A 146 4.29 -19.68 15.08
N GLU A 147 2.99 -19.56 14.82
CA GLU A 147 2.34 -18.30 14.43
C GLU A 147 2.58 -17.22 15.51
N ARG A 148 2.39 -17.56 16.79
CA ARG A 148 2.61 -16.65 17.92
C ARG A 148 4.04 -16.12 17.98
N ARG A 149 5.04 -16.96 17.68
CA ARG A 149 6.47 -16.60 17.70
C ARG A 149 6.91 -15.86 16.44
N VAL A 150 6.31 -16.17 15.29
CA VAL A 150 6.60 -15.52 14.00
C VAL A 150 5.92 -14.15 13.89
N LYS A 151 4.73 -13.99 14.46
CA LYS A 151 3.95 -12.73 14.42
C LYS A 151 4.75 -11.48 14.82
N PRO A 152 5.47 -11.43 15.96
CA PRO A 152 6.27 -10.25 16.31
C PRO A 152 7.45 -10.00 15.35
N VAL A 153 8.00 -11.06 14.74
CA VAL A 153 9.02 -10.92 13.69
C VAL A 153 8.41 -10.15 12.53
N LEU A 154 7.29 -10.63 11.96
CA LEU A 154 6.60 -9.97 10.85
C LEU A 154 6.18 -8.54 11.19
N GLN A 155 5.58 -8.31 12.37
CA GLN A 155 5.16 -6.98 12.82
C GLN A 155 6.32 -5.98 12.82
N ARG A 156 7.52 -6.40 13.24
CA ARG A 156 8.71 -5.53 13.20
C ARG A 156 9.07 -5.09 11.77
N PHE A 157 8.96 -5.98 10.79
CA PHE A 157 9.21 -5.63 9.37
C PHE A 157 8.14 -4.68 8.83
N ASP A 158 6.88 -4.99 9.11
CA ASP A 158 5.74 -4.17 8.68
C ASP A 158 5.78 -2.76 9.29
N GLU A 159 6.15 -2.64 10.55
CA GLU A 159 6.33 -1.35 11.22
C GLU A 159 7.42 -0.50 10.58
N GLN A 160 8.55 -1.11 10.17
CA GLN A 160 9.62 -0.38 9.50
C GLN A 160 9.18 0.12 8.13
N LEU A 161 8.49 -0.72 7.35
CA LEU A 161 7.91 -0.32 6.06
C LEU A 161 6.89 0.82 6.24
N PHE A 162 6.06 0.74 7.29
CA PHE A 162 5.08 1.78 7.60
C PHE A 162 5.74 3.11 7.98
N ARG A 163 6.83 3.09 8.75
CA ARG A 163 7.61 4.30 9.07
C ARG A 163 8.20 4.93 7.81
N GLN A 164 8.78 4.13 6.91
CA GLN A 164 9.27 4.64 5.63
C GLN A 164 8.14 5.31 4.83
N GLN A 165 6.99 4.64 4.70
CA GLN A 165 5.83 5.18 3.98
C GLN A 165 5.35 6.49 4.60
N THR A 166 5.30 6.58 5.93
CA THR A 166 4.90 7.80 6.65
C THR A 166 5.82 8.98 6.34
N LEU A 167 7.13 8.75 6.25
CA LEU A 167 8.07 9.80 5.85
C LEU A 167 7.88 10.19 4.38
N VAL A 168 7.65 9.24 3.48
CA VAL A 168 7.32 9.55 2.08
C VAL A 168 6.08 10.44 2.05
N ASP A 169 5.04 10.10 2.81
CA ASP A 169 3.80 10.87 2.88
C ASP A 169 3.95 12.26 3.50
N GLN A 170 4.88 12.43 4.43
CA GLN A 170 5.19 13.74 5.02
C GLN A 170 5.96 14.63 4.04
N TYR A 171 6.93 14.06 3.30
CA TYR A 171 7.83 14.82 2.43
C TYR A 171 7.39 14.87 0.96
N ARG A 172 6.29 14.20 0.59
CA ARG A 172 5.77 14.22 -0.79
C ARG A 172 5.51 15.62 -1.34
N TYR A 173 5.19 16.59 -0.48
CA TYR A 173 4.94 17.99 -0.89
C TYR A 173 6.17 18.72 -1.43
N LEU A 174 7.37 18.15 -1.27
CA LEU A 174 8.60 18.70 -1.87
C LEU A 174 8.66 18.54 -3.38
N SER A 175 7.89 17.61 -3.94
CA SER A 175 7.87 17.37 -5.38
C SER A 175 6.44 17.17 -5.89
N PRO A 176 6.02 17.94 -6.92
CA PRO A 176 4.75 17.72 -7.59
C PRO A 176 4.69 16.33 -8.24
N ALA A 177 5.84 15.74 -8.61
CA ALA A 177 5.89 14.41 -9.18
C ALA A 177 5.54 13.34 -8.15
N ILE A 178 6.05 13.45 -6.91
CA ILE A 178 5.74 12.49 -5.83
C ILE A 178 4.27 12.56 -5.46
N LEU A 179 3.71 13.77 -5.30
CA LEU A 179 2.27 13.96 -5.04
C LEU A 179 1.39 13.33 -6.13
N THR A 180 1.74 13.59 -7.39
CA THR A 180 1.00 13.05 -8.53
C THR A 180 1.08 11.52 -8.55
N GLN A 181 2.28 10.95 -8.41
CA GLN A 181 2.49 9.52 -8.41
C GLN A 181 1.75 8.82 -7.26
N ALA A 182 1.78 9.38 -6.05
CA ALA A 182 1.05 8.84 -4.90
C ALA A 182 -0.46 8.82 -5.16
N ALA A 183 -1.04 9.91 -5.67
CA ALA A 183 -2.45 9.97 -6.01
C ALA A 183 -2.85 8.97 -7.11
N LEU A 184 -2.00 8.81 -8.14
CA LEU A 184 -2.22 7.85 -9.21
C LEU A 184 -2.16 6.41 -8.71
N TYR A 185 -1.25 6.08 -7.79
CA TYR A 185 -1.18 4.75 -7.16
C TYR A 185 -2.36 4.48 -6.24
N ASP A 186 -2.86 5.50 -5.54
CA ASP A 186 -4.08 5.38 -4.75
C ASP A 186 -5.28 5.05 -5.64
N LEU A 187 -5.47 5.80 -6.73
CA LEU A 187 -6.60 5.62 -7.64
C LEU A 187 -6.52 4.32 -8.46
N ALA A 188 -5.32 3.89 -8.83
CA ALA A 188 -5.09 2.62 -9.53
C ALA A 188 -5.18 1.39 -8.60
N GLY A 189 -5.23 1.60 -7.27
CA GLY A 189 -5.20 0.50 -6.30
C GLY A 189 -3.87 -0.25 -6.29
N THR A 190 -2.76 0.43 -6.58
CA THR A 190 -1.40 -0.14 -6.53
C THR A 190 -0.58 0.44 -5.38
N ASN A 191 -1.25 1.11 -4.45
CA ASN A 191 -0.66 1.69 -3.26
C ASN A 191 -0.40 0.62 -2.16
N THR A 192 0.47 0.95 -1.21
CA THR A 192 0.83 0.09 -0.07
C THR A 192 -0.34 -0.15 0.90
N PHE A 193 -1.29 0.80 1.02
CA PHE A 193 -2.46 0.65 1.90
C PHE A 193 -3.40 -0.47 1.44
N ARG A 194 -3.66 -0.59 0.14
CA ARG A 194 -4.47 -1.69 -0.42
C ARG A 194 -3.80 -3.03 -0.21
N TYR A 195 -2.48 -3.10 -0.35
CA TYR A 195 -1.73 -4.32 -0.03
C TYR A 195 -1.85 -4.70 1.45
N LYS A 196 -1.73 -3.73 2.37
CA LYS A 196 -1.94 -3.96 3.81
C LYS A 196 -3.37 -4.38 4.13
N HIS A 197 -4.36 -3.79 3.47
CA HIS A 197 -5.76 -4.19 3.58
C HIS A 197 -5.96 -5.65 3.15
N PHE A 198 -5.36 -6.03 2.02
CA PHE A 198 -5.35 -7.44 1.57
C PHE A 198 -4.74 -8.38 2.62
N LEU A 199 -3.59 -8.03 3.22
CA LEU A 199 -2.99 -8.84 4.27
C LEU A 199 -3.90 -8.99 5.50
N THR A 200 -4.64 -7.94 5.85
CA THR A 200 -5.62 -7.97 6.96
C THR A 200 -6.77 -8.93 6.65
N LEU A 201 -7.27 -8.92 5.41
CA LEU A 201 -8.30 -9.86 4.96
C LEU A 201 -7.81 -11.31 4.96
N ILE A 202 -6.56 -11.54 4.55
CA ILE A 202 -5.94 -12.88 4.57
C ILE A 202 -5.80 -13.40 6.00
N ASP A 203 -5.35 -12.55 6.93
CA ASP A 203 -5.24 -12.88 8.35
C ASP A 203 -6.61 -13.24 8.96
N GLN A 204 -7.66 -12.50 8.61
CA GLN A 204 -9.03 -12.83 9.02
C GLN A 204 -9.51 -14.15 8.42
N PHE A 205 -9.36 -14.33 7.11
CA PHE A 205 -9.72 -15.56 6.42
C PHE A 205 -9.00 -16.78 7.01
N HIS A 206 -7.72 -16.63 7.36
CA HIS A 206 -6.95 -17.71 7.97
C HIS A 206 -7.50 -18.12 9.35
N ARG A 207 -7.99 -17.17 10.15
CA ARG A 207 -8.69 -17.49 11.41
C ARG A 207 -10.00 -18.22 11.18
N ASP A 208 -10.83 -17.74 10.25
CA ASP A 208 -12.13 -18.34 9.95
C ASP A 208 -11.97 -19.77 9.42
N TRP A 209 -10.99 -19.96 8.52
CA TRP A 209 -10.63 -21.27 7.95
C TRP A 209 -10.19 -22.25 9.04
N ARG A 210 -9.30 -21.83 9.95
CA ARG A 210 -8.89 -22.68 11.08
C ARG A 210 -10.04 -23.01 12.02
N GLY A 211 -10.84 -22.01 12.39
CA GLY A 211 -12.00 -22.20 13.27
C GLY A 211 -13.01 -23.19 12.70
N TYR A 212 -13.13 -23.23 11.36
CA TYR A 212 -13.97 -24.20 10.67
C TYR A 212 -13.43 -25.63 10.72
N PHE A 213 -12.14 -25.83 10.42
CA PHE A 213 -11.55 -27.19 10.33
C PHE A 213 -11.12 -27.80 11.67
N PHE A 214 -10.84 -26.99 12.68
CA PHE A 214 -10.35 -27.47 13.97
C PHE A 214 -11.27 -28.51 14.65
N PRO A 215 -12.60 -28.32 14.71
CA PRO A 215 -13.51 -29.32 15.30
C PRO A 215 -13.50 -30.66 14.58
N PHE A 216 -13.36 -30.68 13.25
CA PHE A 216 -13.30 -31.92 12.47
C PHE A 216 -12.03 -32.71 12.74
N MET A 217 -10.90 -32.01 12.91
CA MET A 217 -9.61 -32.60 13.23
C MET A 217 -9.57 -33.24 14.62
N VAL A 218 -10.19 -32.61 15.63
CA VAL A 218 -10.23 -33.14 17.01
C VAL A 218 -11.20 -34.32 17.13
N LYS A 219 -12.33 -34.29 16.42
CA LYS A 219 -13.35 -35.35 16.48
C LYS A 219 -13.10 -36.50 15.50
N THR A 220 -12.05 -36.42 14.68
CA THR A 220 -11.78 -37.35 13.57
C THR A 220 -13.04 -37.56 12.69
N ALA A 221 -13.81 -36.49 12.49
CA ALA A 221 -15.08 -36.54 11.77
C ALA A 221 -14.83 -36.51 10.25
N GLN A 222 -15.62 -37.29 9.50
CA GLN A 222 -15.59 -37.24 8.04
C GLN A 222 -16.33 -36.00 7.54
N LEU A 223 -15.74 -35.30 6.57
CA LEU A 223 -16.39 -34.18 5.89
C LEU A 223 -17.53 -34.72 5.01
N THR A 224 -18.70 -34.11 5.12
CA THR A 224 -19.83 -34.37 4.24
C THR A 224 -19.82 -33.40 3.05
N GLY A 225 -20.64 -33.66 2.03
CA GLY A 225 -20.81 -32.72 0.90
C GLY A 225 -21.28 -31.34 1.36
N GLY A 226 -22.19 -31.28 2.35
CA GLY A 226 -22.67 -30.02 2.92
C GLY A 226 -21.57 -29.22 3.63
N ASP A 227 -20.60 -29.90 4.25
CA ASP A 227 -19.45 -29.26 4.90
C ASP A 227 -18.47 -28.67 3.86
N ILE A 228 -18.41 -29.22 2.66
CA ILE A 228 -17.61 -28.67 1.57
C ILE A 228 -18.26 -27.39 1.03
N ASP A 229 -19.59 -27.37 0.94
CA ASP A 229 -20.35 -26.21 0.50
C ASP A 229 -20.30 -25.06 1.51
N ALA A 230 -20.28 -25.36 2.81
CA ALA A 230 -20.19 -24.39 3.89
C ALA A 230 -18.75 -23.92 4.20
N MET A 231 -17.74 -24.43 3.48
CA MET A 231 -16.34 -24.07 3.71
C MET A 231 -16.11 -22.56 3.48
N PRO A 232 -15.39 -21.87 4.39
CA PRO A 232 -14.99 -20.48 4.18
C PRO A 232 -14.25 -20.31 2.86
N ARG A 233 -14.69 -19.33 2.04
CA ARG A 233 -14.03 -18.96 0.78
C ARG A 233 -13.43 -17.57 0.92
N PHE A 234 -12.23 -17.40 0.38
CA PHE A 234 -11.59 -16.10 0.37
C PHE A 234 -12.28 -15.22 -0.68
N GLU A 235 -12.81 -14.10 -0.23
CA GLU A 235 -13.34 -13.05 -1.08
C GLU A 235 -12.61 -11.75 -0.80
N PHE A 236 -11.97 -11.20 -1.84
CA PHE A 236 -11.33 -9.91 -1.72
C PHE A 236 -12.38 -8.80 -1.68
N ARG A 237 -12.41 -8.05 -0.58
CA ARG A 237 -13.26 -6.86 -0.42
C ARG A 237 -12.40 -5.62 -0.60
N GLU A 238 -12.74 -4.80 -1.57
CA GLU A 238 -12.00 -3.57 -1.85
C GLU A 238 -12.03 -2.60 -0.67
N GLU A 239 -11.02 -1.74 -0.55
CA GLU A 239 -11.05 -0.65 0.42
C GLU A 239 -12.20 0.34 0.13
N SER A 240 -12.65 1.05 1.17
CA SER A 240 -13.73 2.03 1.01
C SER A 240 -13.34 3.08 -0.03
N ASN A 241 -14.24 3.34 -0.99
CA ASN A 241 -14.06 4.39 -1.99
C ASN A 241 -13.80 5.76 -1.34
N SER A 242 -14.41 6.03 -0.18
CA SER A 242 -14.19 7.28 0.58
C SER A 242 -12.73 7.41 1.07
N ALA A 243 -12.12 6.32 1.52
CA ALA A 243 -10.73 6.31 1.98
C ALA A 243 -9.78 6.61 0.80
N VAL A 244 -9.96 5.95 -0.34
CA VAL A 244 -9.18 6.20 -1.56
C VAL A 244 -9.32 7.66 -2.01
N LEU A 245 -10.56 8.14 -2.11
CA LEU A 245 -10.84 9.51 -2.58
C LEU A 245 -10.30 10.56 -1.61
N SER A 246 -10.32 10.31 -0.30
CA SER A 246 -9.76 11.24 0.70
C SER A 246 -8.25 11.40 0.56
N ARG A 247 -7.51 10.29 0.35
CA ARG A 247 -6.05 10.34 0.14
C ARG A 247 -5.70 11.06 -1.16
N ALA A 248 -6.42 10.73 -2.24
CA ALA A 248 -6.26 11.39 -3.53
C ALA A 248 -6.62 12.89 -3.45
N ALA A 249 -7.65 13.27 -2.69
CA ALA A 249 -8.04 14.67 -2.49
C ALA A 249 -6.96 15.46 -1.73
N VAL A 250 -6.34 14.88 -0.70
CA VAL A 250 -5.22 15.54 0.01
C VAL A 250 -4.03 15.77 -0.93
N ALA A 251 -3.71 14.80 -1.78
CA ALA A 251 -2.65 14.97 -2.78
C ALA A 251 -3.01 16.03 -3.83
N LEU A 252 -4.25 16.04 -4.31
CA LEU A 252 -4.76 17.06 -5.23
C LEU A 252 -4.71 18.47 -4.62
N LEU A 253 -5.16 18.63 -3.37
CA LEU A 253 -5.09 19.90 -2.66
C LEU A 253 -3.64 20.35 -2.48
N GLY A 254 -2.71 19.42 -2.19
CA GLY A 254 -1.27 19.70 -2.16
C GLY A 254 -0.74 20.22 -3.49
N LEU A 255 -1.14 19.59 -4.60
CA LEU A 255 -0.76 20.05 -5.95
C LEU A 255 -1.35 21.41 -6.29
N ILE A 256 -2.61 21.66 -5.93
CA ILE A 256 -3.26 22.96 -6.14
C ILE A 256 -2.51 24.02 -5.33
N ALA A 257 -2.20 23.77 -4.06
CA ALA A 257 -1.45 24.71 -3.21
C ALA A 257 -0.08 25.06 -3.81
N LEU A 258 0.70 24.06 -4.24
CA LEU A 258 1.99 24.28 -4.92
C LEU A 258 1.82 25.10 -6.20
N THR A 259 0.83 24.75 -7.03
CA THR A 259 0.52 25.46 -8.27
C THR A 259 0.16 26.92 -7.98
N THR A 260 -0.69 27.18 -6.99
CA THR A 260 -1.09 28.53 -6.58
C THR A 260 0.10 29.34 -6.09
N VAL A 261 1.00 28.75 -5.29
CA VAL A 261 2.23 29.43 -4.83
C VAL A 261 3.09 29.84 -6.03
N VAL A 262 3.33 28.93 -6.98
CA VAL A 262 4.12 29.23 -8.19
C VAL A 262 3.44 30.27 -9.07
N ALA A 263 2.12 30.17 -9.25
CA ALA A 263 1.34 31.14 -10.03
C ALA A 263 1.33 32.54 -9.38
N LEU A 264 1.26 32.64 -8.05
CA LEU A 264 1.35 33.91 -7.33
C LEU A 264 2.73 34.55 -7.48
N VAL A 265 3.81 33.76 -7.47
CA VAL A 265 5.16 34.26 -7.77
C VAL A 265 5.23 34.76 -9.22
N ALA A 266 4.71 33.98 -10.17
CA ALA A 266 4.69 34.35 -11.59
C ALA A 266 3.96 35.66 -11.85
N THR A 267 2.75 35.82 -11.30
CA THR A 267 1.92 37.03 -11.45
C THR A 267 2.58 38.25 -10.82
N ARG A 268 3.18 38.12 -9.63
CA ARG A 268 3.95 39.21 -9.02
C ARG A 268 5.15 39.62 -9.86
N MET A 269 5.84 38.69 -10.49
CA MET A 269 6.99 39.01 -11.36
C MET A 269 6.54 39.71 -12.64
N LEU A 270 5.45 39.25 -13.26
CA LEU A 270 4.87 39.90 -14.44
C LEU A 270 4.37 41.32 -14.15
N SER A 271 3.80 41.57 -12.97
CA SER A 271 3.33 42.91 -12.58
C SER A 271 4.44 43.97 -12.46
N ARG A 272 5.72 43.55 -12.46
CA ARG A 272 6.86 44.46 -12.45
C ARG A 272 7.31 44.91 -13.84
N TYR A 273 6.74 44.34 -14.91
CA TYR A 273 7.03 44.79 -16.27
C TYR A 273 6.11 45.96 -16.63
N PRO A 274 6.67 47.12 -17.04
CA PRO A 274 5.85 48.18 -17.60
C PRO A 274 5.20 47.67 -18.89
N ILE A 275 3.89 47.86 -19.03
CA ILE A 275 3.16 47.61 -20.26
C ILE A 275 3.68 48.64 -21.26
N VAL A 276 4.63 48.24 -22.10
CA VAL A 276 5.06 49.06 -23.24
C VAL A 276 3.97 48.91 -24.30
N GLY A 277 3.07 49.90 -24.32
CA GLY A 277 2.12 50.13 -25.42
C GLY A 277 2.78 50.88 -26.56
#